data_AF-A0A6H5G960-F1
#
_entry.id   AF-A0A6H5G960-F1
#
_cell.length_a   1.000
_cell.length_b   1.000
_cell.length_c   1.000
_cell.angle_alpha   90.00
_cell.angle_beta   90.00
_cell.angle_gamma   90.00
#
_symmetry.space_group_name_H-M   'P 1'
#
loop_
_entity.id
_entity.type
_entity.pdbx_description
1 polymer ?
#
loop_
_entity_poly.entity_id
_entity_poly.type
_entity_poly.pdbx_seq_one_letter_code
_entity_poly.pdbx_strand_id
1 'polypeptide(L)'
;MDADEPEINEELTSIVTAVLFGTAVIFGLIGNLLAVLVVSCNANMRSITNILIVSLSVADLLFIIFCVPFTGTQFVLGYWPFGNVWCMAVQYIIAVTAFASVYTLVLMSFHRYLAVVHPVDFLFLRTEKSWIVTILIMWGIIIAYNVRTSLGLRHPTILTMEATLSARTSSTAMTSPFSRSILPYPHYTPVTTFGLPNYGGLPQNSRCLKAEFAVLQS
;
A
#
# COMPACT_ATOMS: atom_id res chain seq x y z
N MET A 1 24.63 -0.55 -33.43
CA MET A 1 24.41 -0.11 -32.04
C MET A 1 22.93 0.16 -31.96
N ASP A 2 22.25 -0.96 -31.73
CA ASP A 2 20.85 -1.19 -32.00
C ASP A 2 20.00 -0.36 -31.04
N ALA A 3 19.08 0.42 -31.59
CA ALA A 3 18.18 1.30 -30.84
C ALA A 3 16.72 0.83 -31.00
N ASP A 4 16.50 -0.47 -31.19
CA ASP A 4 15.19 -1.11 -31.38
C ASP A 4 14.69 -1.85 -30.11
N GLU A 5 15.18 -1.48 -28.92
CA GLU A 5 14.82 -2.14 -27.63
C GLU A 5 13.73 -1.47 -26.75
N PRO A 6 12.84 -0.54 -27.19
CA PRO A 6 11.72 -0.09 -26.37
C PRO A 6 10.39 -0.82 -26.64
N GLU A 7 10.12 -1.26 -27.87
CA GLU A 7 8.76 -1.73 -28.25
C GLU A 7 8.44 -3.14 -27.74
N ILE A 8 9.40 -4.07 -27.82
CA ILE A 8 9.25 -5.45 -27.33
C ILE A 8 9.05 -5.49 -25.80
N ASN A 9 9.69 -4.56 -25.08
CA ASN A 9 9.64 -4.51 -23.63
C ASN A 9 8.28 -4.01 -23.11
N GLU A 10 7.63 -3.08 -23.83
CA GLU A 10 6.29 -2.59 -23.46
C GLU A 10 5.20 -3.65 -23.71
N GLU A 11 5.21 -4.32 -24.87
CA GLU A 11 4.27 -5.41 -25.15
C GLU A 11 4.45 -6.58 -24.18
N LEU A 12 5.70 -6.98 -23.93
CA LEU A 12 6.02 -8.04 -22.97
C LEU A 12 5.53 -7.66 -21.56
N THR A 13 5.74 -6.41 -21.13
CA THR A 13 5.28 -5.94 -19.82
C THR A 13 3.76 -6.02 -19.69
N SER A 14 3.02 -5.60 -20.72
CA SER A 14 1.56 -5.69 -20.75
C SER A 14 1.07 -7.13 -20.65
N ILE A 15 1.64 -8.04 -21.47
CA ILE A 15 1.28 -9.47 -21.48
C ILE A 15 1.59 -10.11 -20.13
N VAL A 16 2.80 -9.88 -19.60
CA VAL A 16 3.22 -10.42 -18.30
C VAL A 16 2.31 -9.93 -17.18
N THR A 17 1.99 -8.62 -17.15
CA THR A 17 1.09 -8.04 -16.15
C THR A 17 -0.31 -8.65 -16.22
N ALA A 18 -0.86 -8.81 -17.43
CA ALA A 18 -2.16 -9.44 -17.63
C ALA A 18 -2.18 -10.90 -17.15
N VAL A 19 -1.13 -11.67 -17.45
CA VAL A 19 -1.01 -13.07 -16.99
C VAL A 19 -0.86 -13.14 -15.47
N LEU A 20 -0.02 -12.28 -14.87
CA LEU A 20 0.18 -12.25 -13.42
C LEU A 20 -1.10 -11.87 -12.68
N PHE A 21 -1.80 -10.82 -13.10
CA PHE A 21 -3.07 -10.44 -12.46
C PHE A 21 -4.17 -11.47 -12.72
N GLY A 22 -4.27 -12.02 -13.93
CA GLY A 22 -5.24 -13.08 -14.25
C GLY A 22 -5.04 -14.32 -13.38
N THR A 23 -3.80 -14.78 -13.24
CA THR A 23 -3.47 -15.92 -12.37
C THR A 23 -3.68 -15.59 -10.88
N ALA A 24 -3.29 -14.39 -10.42
CA ALA A 24 -3.55 -13.95 -9.05
C ALA A 24 -5.03 -13.92 -8.70
N VAL A 25 -5.90 -13.48 -9.62
CA VAL A 25 -7.36 -13.52 -9.43
C VAL A 25 -7.85 -14.96 -9.33
N ILE A 26 -7.45 -15.84 -10.25
CA ILE A 26 -7.90 -17.24 -10.27
C ILE A 26 -7.45 -17.98 -9.01
N PHE A 27 -6.14 -18.02 -8.74
CA PHE A 27 -5.59 -18.73 -7.60
C PHE A 27 -5.98 -18.08 -6.27
N GLY A 28 -6.00 -16.75 -6.23
CA GLY A 28 -6.36 -16.02 -5.04
C GLY A 28 -7.83 -16.21 -4.66
N LEU A 29 -8.76 -16.15 -5.62
CA LEU A 29 -10.18 -16.42 -5.34
C LEU A 29 -10.38 -17.88 -4.94
N ILE A 30 -9.87 -18.84 -5.72
CA ILE A 30 -10.05 -20.27 -5.44
C ILE A 30 -9.43 -20.63 -4.08
N GLY A 31 -8.19 -20.19 -3.83
CA GLY A 31 -7.46 -20.50 -2.60
C GLY A 31 -8.13 -19.93 -1.36
N ASN A 32 -8.51 -18.65 -1.40
CA ASN A 32 -9.15 -18.00 -0.25
C ASN A 32 -10.59 -18.47 -0.03
N LEU A 33 -11.35 -18.73 -1.10
CA LEU A 33 -12.68 -19.34 -0.96
C LEU A 33 -12.58 -20.75 -0.39
N LEU A 34 -11.63 -21.55 -0.85
CA LEU A 34 -11.41 -22.89 -0.31
C LEU A 34 -11.03 -22.83 1.18
N ALA A 35 -10.17 -21.89 1.58
CA ALA A 35 -9.81 -21.69 2.98
C ALA A 35 -11.05 -21.35 3.84
N VAL A 36 -11.90 -20.43 3.38
CA VAL A 36 -13.15 -20.08 4.07
C VAL A 36 -14.13 -21.26 4.12
N LEU A 37 -14.24 -22.03 3.03
CA LEU A 37 -15.10 -23.22 2.95
C LEU A 37 -14.61 -24.30 3.92
N VAL A 38 -13.32 -24.63 3.92
CA VAL A 38 -12.73 -25.62 4.83
C VAL A 38 -12.95 -25.24 6.28
N VAL A 39 -12.78 -23.96 6.63
CA VAL A 39 -13.04 -23.46 7.99
C VAL A 39 -14.52 -23.53 8.33
N SER A 40 -15.40 -23.21 7.39
CA SER A 40 -16.86 -23.22 7.58
C SER A 40 -17.41 -24.65 7.71
N CYS A 41 -16.89 -25.60 6.93
CA CYS A 41 -17.22 -27.03 7.04
C CYS A 41 -16.72 -27.62 8.37
N ASN A 42 -15.58 -27.16 8.88
CA ASN A 42 -15.00 -27.59 10.17
C ASN A 42 -15.32 -26.62 11.32
N ALA A 43 -16.39 -25.82 11.21
CA ALA A 43 -16.74 -24.78 12.18
C ALA A 43 -17.10 -25.31 13.59
N ASN A 44 -17.32 -26.63 13.74
CA ASN A 44 -17.54 -27.27 15.04
C ASN A 44 -16.31 -27.22 15.96
N MET A 45 -15.12 -26.97 15.41
CA MET A 45 -13.89 -26.73 16.17
C MET A 45 -13.52 -25.26 16.05
N ARG A 46 -14.24 -24.36 16.73
CA ARG A 46 -13.94 -22.92 16.73
C ARG A 46 -12.58 -22.63 17.39
N SER A 47 -11.51 -22.90 16.67
CA SER A 47 -10.15 -22.68 17.11
C SER A 47 -9.70 -21.27 16.76
N ILE A 48 -8.79 -20.72 17.57
CA ILE A 48 -8.11 -19.44 17.32
C ILE A 48 -7.53 -19.38 15.91
N THR A 49 -6.95 -20.49 15.44
CA THR A 49 -6.38 -20.57 14.09
C THR A 49 -7.43 -20.43 13.01
N ASN A 50 -8.65 -20.94 13.21
CA ASN A 50 -9.73 -20.80 12.23
C ASN A 50 -10.15 -19.33 12.10
N ILE A 51 -10.17 -18.59 13.20
CA ILE A 51 -10.49 -17.16 13.21
C ILE A 51 -9.40 -16.36 12.46
N LEU A 52 -8.13 -16.68 12.68
CA LEU A 52 -7.01 -16.03 11.98
C LEU A 52 -7.01 -16.35 10.49
N ILE A 53 -7.30 -17.60 10.08
CA ILE A 53 -7.43 -17.98 8.67
C ILE A 53 -8.55 -17.18 8.00
N VAL A 54 -9.72 -17.05 8.65
CA VAL A 54 -10.83 -16.27 8.10
C VAL A 54 -10.45 -14.78 7.96
N SER A 55 -9.78 -14.20 8.95
CA SER A 55 -9.31 -12.80 8.86
C SER A 55 -8.36 -12.59 7.68
N LEU A 56 -7.44 -13.53 7.44
CA LEU A 56 -6.50 -13.48 6.31
C LEU A 56 -7.25 -13.59 4.98
N SER A 57 -8.14 -14.59 4.84
CA SER A 57 -8.92 -14.77 3.62
C SER A 57 -9.84 -13.58 3.30
N VAL A 58 -10.39 -12.90 4.31
CA VAL A 58 -11.15 -11.66 4.09
C VAL A 58 -10.26 -10.55 3.54
N ALA A 59 -9.06 -10.36 4.09
CA ALA A 59 -8.11 -9.36 3.59
C ALA A 59 -7.69 -9.64 2.14
N ASP A 60 -7.39 -10.90 1.82
CA ASP A 60 -6.99 -11.32 0.48
C ASP A 60 -8.13 -11.19 -0.53
N LEU A 61 -9.35 -11.62 -0.18
CA LEU A 61 -10.52 -11.47 -1.06
C LEU A 61 -10.82 -10.00 -1.34
N LEU A 62 -10.70 -9.12 -0.34
CA LEU A 62 -10.84 -7.68 -0.52
C LEU A 62 -9.78 -7.14 -1.49
N PHE A 63 -8.52 -7.53 -1.32
CA PHE A 63 -7.44 -7.12 -2.23
C PHE A 63 -7.67 -7.61 -3.66
N ILE A 64 -8.03 -8.87 -3.84
CA ILE A 64 -8.21 -9.47 -5.17
C ILE A 64 -9.41 -8.87 -5.90
N ILE A 65 -10.53 -8.65 -5.21
CA ILE A 65 -11.76 -8.16 -5.84
C ILE A 65 -11.66 -6.66 -6.14
N PHE A 66 -11.12 -5.86 -5.23
CA PHE A 66 -11.15 -4.39 -5.32
C PHE A 66 -9.87 -3.75 -5.85
N CYS A 67 -8.72 -4.42 -5.74
CA CYS A 67 -7.45 -3.83 -6.16
C CYS A 67 -7.01 -4.39 -7.51
N VAL A 68 -6.90 -5.72 -7.63
CA VAL A 68 -6.30 -6.36 -8.81
C VAL A 68 -6.94 -5.97 -10.15
N PRO A 69 -8.28 -6.02 -10.36
CA PRO A 69 -8.85 -5.67 -11.65
C PRO A 69 -8.72 -4.17 -11.98
N PHE A 70 -8.77 -3.30 -10.98
CA PHE A 70 -8.68 -1.86 -11.16
C PHE A 70 -7.25 -1.40 -11.43
N THR A 71 -6.30 -1.94 -10.68
CA THR A 71 -4.88 -1.77 -10.93
C THR A 71 -4.50 -2.34 -12.29
N GLY A 72 -4.97 -3.53 -12.66
CA GLY A 72 -4.77 -4.10 -14.00
C GLY A 72 -5.30 -3.20 -15.11
N THR A 73 -6.47 -2.59 -14.92
CA THR A 73 -7.02 -1.62 -15.87
C THR A 73 -6.11 -0.39 -16.02
N GLN A 74 -5.57 0.14 -14.91
CA GLN A 74 -4.60 1.24 -14.96
C GLN A 74 -3.33 0.85 -15.75
N PHE A 75 -2.80 -0.34 -15.54
CA PHE A 75 -1.60 -0.83 -16.23
C PHE A 75 -1.83 -1.00 -17.74
N VAL A 76 -2.99 -1.51 -18.15
CA VAL A 76 -3.30 -1.72 -19.58
C VAL A 76 -3.61 -0.41 -20.30
N LEU A 77 -4.35 0.51 -19.66
CA LEU A 77 -4.72 1.79 -20.29
C LEU A 77 -3.62 2.85 -20.18
N GLY A 78 -2.66 2.71 -19.26
CA GLY A 78 -1.65 3.74 -18.98
C GLY A 78 -2.22 5.00 -18.31
N TYR A 79 -3.52 5.03 -18.02
CA TYR A 79 -4.20 6.10 -17.30
C TYR A 79 -5.36 5.58 -16.45
N TRP A 80 -5.77 6.36 -15.45
CA TRP A 80 -6.86 6.01 -14.53
C TRP A 80 -8.23 6.56 -14.96
N PRO A 81 -9.21 5.72 -15.35
CA PRO A 81 -10.52 6.18 -15.83
C PRO A 81 -11.60 6.34 -14.74
N PHE A 82 -11.45 5.73 -13.56
CA PHE A 82 -12.52 5.62 -12.54
C PHE A 82 -12.68 6.84 -11.63
N GLY A 83 -11.99 7.94 -11.91
CA GLY A 83 -12.05 9.16 -11.11
C GLY A 83 -11.16 9.13 -9.85
N ASN A 84 -11.02 10.30 -9.19
CA ASN A 84 -10.00 10.51 -8.15
C ASN A 84 -10.37 9.82 -6.83
N VAL A 85 -11.66 9.82 -6.49
CA VAL A 85 -12.18 9.16 -5.28
C VAL A 85 -11.90 7.66 -5.32
N TRP A 86 -12.13 7.02 -6.46
CA TRP A 86 -11.91 5.58 -6.62
C TRP A 86 -10.43 5.21 -6.60
N CYS A 87 -9.57 6.03 -7.22
CA CYS A 87 -8.12 5.85 -7.12
C CYS A 87 -7.66 5.89 -5.65
N MET A 88 -8.07 6.92 -4.89
CA MET A 88 -7.71 7.05 -3.48
C MET A 88 -8.24 5.87 -2.65
N ALA A 89 -9.44 5.38 -2.96
CA ALA A 89 -10.01 4.21 -2.31
C ALA A 89 -9.21 2.94 -2.58
N VAL A 90 -8.79 2.69 -3.83
CA VAL A 90 -7.97 1.50 -4.18
C VAL A 90 -6.63 1.54 -3.50
N GLN A 91 -5.91 2.66 -3.58
CA GLN A 91 -4.60 2.77 -2.93
C GLN A 91 -4.72 2.58 -1.41
N TYR A 92 -5.80 3.10 -0.82
CA TYR A 92 -6.10 2.88 0.60
C TYR A 92 -6.39 1.40 0.92
N ILE A 93 -7.20 0.71 0.12
CA ILE A 93 -7.52 -0.71 0.33
C ILE A 93 -6.27 -1.58 0.15
N ILE A 94 -5.41 -1.30 -0.84
CA ILE A 94 -4.13 -1.97 -1.04
C ILE A 94 -3.29 -1.89 0.24
N ALA A 95 -3.13 -0.70 0.81
CA ALA A 95 -2.35 -0.51 2.02
C ALA A 95 -2.95 -1.28 3.20
N VAL A 96 -4.26 -1.10 3.46
CA VAL A 96 -4.96 -1.74 4.58
C VAL A 96 -4.87 -3.26 4.51
N THR A 97 -5.11 -3.86 3.34
CA THR A 97 -5.08 -5.31 3.14
C THR A 97 -3.67 -5.89 3.26
N ALA A 98 -2.64 -5.17 2.78
CA ALA A 98 -1.25 -5.57 2.96
C ALA A 98 -0.85 -5.61 4.45
N PHE A 99 -1.13 -4.53 5.20
CA PHE A 99 -0.87 -4.49 6.63
C PHE A 99 -1.66 -5.57 7.38
N ALA A 100 -2.95 -5.73 7.08
CA ALA A 100 -3.80 -6.73 7.74
C ALA A 100 -3.25 -8.15 7.55
N SER A 101 -2.75 -8.47 6.36
CA SER A 101 -2.17 -9.78 6.05
C SER A 101 -0.89 -10.04 6.85
N VAL A 102 0.05 -9.07 6.87
CA VAL A 102 1.30 -9.18 7.64
C VAL A 102 1.02 -9.36 9.13
N TYR A 103 0.17 -8.51 9.72
CA TYR A 103 -0.17 -8.63 11.14
C TYR A 103 -0.88 -9.94 11.46
N THR A 104 -1.76 -10.43 10.57
CA THR A 104 -2.43 -11.72 10.76
C THR A 104 -1.43 -12.88 10.74
N LEU A 105 -0.41 -12.84 9.87
CA LEU A 105 0.67 -13.85 9.83
C LEU A 105 1.54 -13.80 11.09
N VAL A 106 1.83 -12.61 11.60
CA VAL A 106 2.52 -12.43 12.89
C VAL A 106 1.69 -13.03 14.03
N LEU A 107 0.39 -12.74 14.07
CA LEU A 107 -0.54 -13.30 15.06
C LEU A 107 -0.65 -14.82 14.96
N MET A 108 -0.67 -15.39 13.76
CA MET A 108 -0.62 -16.84 13.53
C MET A 108 0.65 -17.44 14.14
N SER A 109 1.80 -16.83 13.86
CA SER A 109 3.10 -17.28 14.35
C SER A 109 3.19 -17.17 15.88
N PHE A 110 2.72 -16.04 16.43
CA PHE A 110 2.68 -15.81 17.86
C PHE A 110 1.76 -16.79 18.58
N HIS A 111 0.58 -17.07 18.02
CA HIS A 111 -0.33 -18.08 18.56
C HIS A 111 0.34 -19.47 18.60
N ARG A 112 1.05 -19.86 17.53
CA ARG A 112 1.79 -21.13 17.49
C ARG A 112 2.92 -21.17 18.50
N TYR A 113 3.63 -20.06 18.68
CA TYR A 113 4.67 -19.92 19.70
C TYR A 113 4.12 -20.12 21.11
N LEU A 114 3.03 -19.43 21.46
CA LEU A 114 2.40 -19.56 22.78
C LEU A 114 1.91 -20.98 23.06
N ALA A 115 1.34 -21.65 22.05
CA ALA A 115 0.85 -23.03 22.17
C ALA A 115 1.97 -24.03 22.50
N VAL A 116 3.21 -23.76 22.09
CA VAL A 116 4.37 -24.63 22.31
C VAL A 116 5.11 -24.28 23.60
N VAL A 117 5.38 -23.00 23.84
CA VAL A 117 6.29 -22.57 24.92
C VAL A 117 5.55 -22.31 26.24
N HIS A 118 4.34 -21.77 26.18
CA HIS A 118 3.59 -21.36 27.38
C HIS A 118 2.15 -21.90 27.38
N PRO A 119 1.96 -23.23 27.44
CA PRO A 119 0.64 -23.85 27.35
C PRO A 119 -0.30 -23.53 28.54
N VAL A 120 0.23 -23.06 29.68
CA VAL A 120 -0.53 -22.81 30.93
C VAL A 120 -0.64 -21.33 31.28
N ASP A 121 0.35 -20.51 30.95
CA ASP A 121 0.40 -19.10 31.38
C ASP A 121 -0.59 -18.20 30.61
N PHE A 122 -1.03 -18.63 29.42
CA PHE A 122 -1.88 -17.83 28.52
C PHE A 122 -3.28 -18.43 28.29
N LEU A 123 -3.86 -19.03 29.32
CA LEU A 123 -5.23 -19.56 29.26
C LEU A 123 -6.27 -18.50 28.89
N PHE A 124 -6.09 -17.24 29.32
CA PHE A 124 -6.97 -16.13 28.94
C PHE A 124 -6.93 -15.83 27.43
N LEU A 125 -5.74 -15.93 26.81
CA LEU A 125 -5.58 -15.84 25.36
C LEU A 125 -6.14 -17.06 24.64
N ARG A 126 -6.49 -18.16 25.31
CA ARG A 126 -7.07 -19.32 24.61
C ARG A 126 -8.54 -19.10 24.20
N THR A 127 -9.17 -18.03 24.68
CA THR A 127 -10.58 -17.74 24.41
C THR A 127 -10.77 -17.14 23.01
N GLU A 128 -11.64 -17.74 22.20
CA GLU A 128 -12.03 -17.23 20.86
C GLU A 128 -12.39 -15.75 20.87
N LYS A 129 -13.19 -15.34 21.87
CA LYS A 129 -13.63 -13.94 22.03
C LYS A 129 -12.44 -12.97 22.16
N SER A 130 -11.37 -13.37 22.86
CA SER A 130 -10.18 -12.52 23.03
C SER A 130 -9.51 -12.27 21.68
N TRP A 131 -9.36 -13.31 20.85
CA TRP A 131 -8.75 -13.16 19.53
C TRP A 131 -9.60 -12.39 18.54
N ILE A 132 -10.93 -12.57 18.59
CA ILE A 132 -11.85 -11.75 17.79
C ILE A 132 -11.67 -10.27 18.16
N VAL A 133 -11.63 -9.94 19.46
CA VAL A 133 -11.39 -8.58 19.92
C VAL A 133 -10.01 -8.07 19.47
N THR A 134 -8.94 -8.87 19.60
CA THR A 134 -7.60 -8.50 19.13
C THR A 134 -7.57 -8.21 17.63
N ILE A 135 -8.23 -9.05 16.81
CA ILE A 135 -8.33 -8.84 15.36
C ILE A 135 -9.11 -7.56 15.07
N LEU A 136 -10.26 -7.35 15.70
CA LEU A 136 -11.06 -6.13 15.50
C LEU A 136 -10.27 -4.86 15.87
N ILE A 137 -9.53 -4.89 16.98
CA ILE A 137 -8.65 -3.78 17.39
C ILE A 137 -7.54 -3.57 16.36
N MET A 138 -6.89 -4.63 15.91
CA MET A 138 -5.84 -4.58 14.89
C MET A 138 -6.37 -3.96 13.58
N TRP A 139 -7.51 -4.43 13.07
CA TRP A 139 -8.16 -3.85 11.90
C TRP A 139 -8.48 -2.37 12.11
N GLY A 140 -9.00 -2.00 13.29
CA GLY A 140 -9.26 -0.62 13.66
C GLY A 140 -8.00 0.26 13.64
N ILE A 141 -6.89 -0.24 14.19
CA ILE A 141 -5.59 0.46 14.20
C ILE A 141 -5.06 0.65 12.77
N ILE A 142 -5.10 -0.40 11.95
CA ILE A 142 -4.65 -0.35 10.55
C ILE A 142 -5.48 0.67 9.77
N ILE A 143 -6.80 0.62 9.90
CA ILE A 143 -7.72 1.57 9.27
C ILE A 143 -7.42 2.99 9.74
N ALA A 144 -7.29 3.21 11.06
CA ALA A 144 -7.01 4.54 11.61
C ALA A 144 -5.67 5.11 11.13
N TYR A 145 -4.61 4.29 11.07
CA TYR A 145 -3.30 4.68 10.56
C TYR A 145 -3.37 5.04 9.07
N ASN A 146 -3.97 4.18 8.25
CA ASN A 146 -4.10 4.43 6.81
C ASN A 146 -5.03 5.61 6.51
N VAL A 147 -6.05 5.85 7.34
CA VAL A 147 -6.95 7.03 7.24
C VAL A 147 -6.19 8.31 7.57
N ARG A 148 -5.29 8.29 8.57
CA ARG A 148 -4.42 9.43 8.88
C ARG A 148 -3.54 9.79 7.68
N THR A 149 -2.96 8.77 7.05
CA THR A 149 -2.10 8.92 5.87
C THR A 149 -2.89 9.42 4.67
N SER A 150 -4.09 8.88 4.41
CA SER A 150 -4.91 9.25 3.24
C SER A 150 -5.58 10.63 3.35
N LEU A 151 -5.97 11.06 4.56
CA LEU A 151 -6.52 12.40 4.82
C LEU A 151 -5.44 13.50 4.88
N GLY A 152 -4.16 13.16 4.72
CA GLY A 152 -3.09 14.16 4.69
C GLY A 152 -2.85 14.85 6.04
N LEU A 153 -3.20 14.22 7.16
CA LEU A 153 -2.68 14.62 8.48
C LEU A 153 -1.22 14.17 8.58
N ARG A 154 -0.35 14.73 7.73
CA ARG A 154 1.10 14.61 7.87
C ARG A 154 1.48 15.21 9.21
N HIS A 155 2.06 14.39 10.07
CA HIS A 155 2.82 14.89 11.21
C HIS A 155 3.98 15.76 10.66
N PRO A 156 4.26 16.94 11.24
CA PRO A 156 5.25 17.90 10.73
C PRO A 156 6.71 17.40 10.69
N THR A 157 7.01 16.20 11.17
CA THR A 157 8.38 15.66 11.32
C THR A 157 9.05 15.15 10.04
N ILE A 158 8.29 14.79 9.00
CA ILE A 158 8.93 14.40 7.70
C ILE A 158 9.27 15.64 6.87
N LEU A 159 8.47 16.71 6.96
CA LEU A 159 8.77 18.00 6.33
C LEU A 159 10.01 18.66 6.93
N THR A 160 10.27 18.49 8.25
CA THR A 160 11.50 19.02 8.85
C THR A 160 12.75 18.28 8.37
N MET A 161 12.68 16.99 8.04
CA MET A 161 13.83 16.23 7.53
C MET A 161 14.20 16.59 6.08
N GLU A 162 13.22 16.76 5.20
CA GLU A 162 13.49 17.28 3.86
C GLU A 162 13.91 18.76 3.88
N ALA A 163 13.33 19.58 4.76
CA ALA A 163 13.74 20.98 4.94
C ALA A 163 15.14 21.11 5.54
N THR A 164 15.55 20.25 6.49
CA THR A 164 16.93 20.25 7.01
C THR A 164 17.93 19.71 6.01
N LEU A 165 17.55 18.73 5.18
CA LEU A 165 18.41 18.24 4.10
C LEU A 165 18.58 19.31 3.01
N SER A 166 17.50 19.96 2.57
CA SER A 166 17.54 21.05 1.59
C SER A 166 18.29 22.28 2.11
N ALA A 167 18.15 22.63 3.39
CA ALA A 167 18.93 23.69 4.04
C ALA A 167 20.42 23.33 4.15
N ARG A 168 20.75 22.06 4.43
CA ARG A 168 22.13 21.58 4.51
C ARG A 168 22.79 21.56 3.13
N THR A 169 22.07 21.19 2.06
CA THR A 169 22.56 21.25 0.67
C THR A 169 22.76 22.69 0.20
N SER A 170 21.89 23.62 0.61
CA SER A 170 22.00 25.04 0.30
C SER A 170 23.20 25.70 1.01
N SER A 171 23.50 25.28 2.24
CA SER A 171 24.61 25.84 3.01
C SER A 171 25.99 25.38 2.51
N THR A 172 26.10 24.21 1.86
CA THR A 172 27.33 23.74 1.21
C THR A 172 27.60 24.36 -0.16
N ALA A 173 26.58 24.95 -0.82
CA ALA A 173 26.75 25.55 -2.14
C ALA A 173 27.34 26.98 -2.12
N MET A 174 27.39 27.65 -0.95
CA MET A 174 27.88 29.03 -0.83
C MET A 174 29.39 29.18 -0.67
N THR A 175 30.19 28.10 -0.64
CA THR A 175 31.65 28.20 -0.40
C THR A 175 32.55 27.89 -1.61
N SER A 176 32.03 27.59 -2.81
CA SER A 176 32.90 27.35 -3.98
C SER A 176 32.95 28.56 -4.94
N PRO A 177 34.12 29.19 -5.17
CA PRO A 177 34.26 30.33 -6.06
C PRO A 177 34.71 29.84 -7.45
N PHE A 178 33.81 29.36 -8.30
CA PHE A 178 34.19 29.11 -9.69
C PHE A 178 33.02 29.19 -10.66
N SER A 179 33.28 29.88 -11.77
CA SER A 179 32.46 30.02 -12.98
C SER A 179 31.28 30.99 -12.94
N ARG A 180 31.61 32.29 -12.98
CA ARG A 180 30.96 33.21 -13.93
C ARG A 180 31.24 32.71 -15.35
N SER A 181 30.21 32.52 -16.17
CA SER A 181 30.08 33.08 -17.54
C SER A 181 28.93 32.40 -18.28
N ILE A 182 28.16 33.22 -19.00
CA ILE A 182 27.05 32.93 -19.94
C ILE A 182 25.65 33.28 -19.37
N LEU A 183 25.22 34.51 -19.69
CA LEU A 183 23.82 34.99 -19.75
C LEU A 183 23.36 34.99 -21.23
N PRO A 184 22.07 35.17 -21.57
CA PRO A 184 20.84 34.79 -20.87
C PRO A 184 19.83 34.05 -21.81
N TYR A 185 19.10 33.06 -21.31
CA TYR A 185 17.82 32.62 -21.90
C TYR A 185 16.66 33.27 -21.11
N PRO A 186 15.49 33.53 -21.73
CA PRO A 186 14.52 34.45 -21.19
C PRO A 186 13.79 33.87 -19.97
N HIS A 187 13.69 34.72 -18.96
CA HIS A 187 12.74 34.75 -17.86
C HIS A 187 11.67 33.64 -17.83
N TYR A 188 11.84 32.67 -16.95
CA TYR A 188 10.73 32.17 -16.14
C TYR A 188 10.87 32.76 -14.74
N THR A 189 9.94 33.64 -14.39
CA THR A 189 9.83 34.26 -13.08
C THR A 189 9.65 33.20 -11.98
N PRO A 190 10.21 33.42 -10.77
CA PRO A 190 9.91 32.55 -9.64
C PRO A 190 8.49 32.88 -9.16
N VAL A 191 7.56 31.93 -9.25
CA VAL A 191 6.32 32.01 -8.48
C VAL A 191 6.66 31.66 -7.04
N THR A 192 7.11 32.67 -6.31
CA THR A 192 7.04 32.68 -4.85
C THR A 192 5.57 32.82 -4.51
N THR A 193 4.89 31.71 -4.27
CA THR A 193 3.64 31.75 -3.52
C THR A 193 3.56 30.53 -2.63
N PHE A 194 3.66 30.82 -1.33
CA PHE A 194 3.26 29.96 -0.24
C PHE A 194 1.92 29.32 -0.59
N GLY A 195 1.95 28.02 -0.87
CA GLY A 195 0.75 27.25 -1.18
C GLY A 195 0.98 25.85 -0.66
N LEU A 196 0.16 25.46 0.33
CA LEU A 196 -0.22 24.06 0.52
C LEU A 196 -0.26 23.38 -0.85
N PRO A 197 0.29 22.17 -1.07
CA PRO A 197 0.14 21.52 -2.37
C PRO A 197 -1.36 21.33 -2.59
N ASN A 198 -1.92 22.21 -3.41
CA ASN A 198 -3.30 22.17 -3.79
C ASN A 198 -3.38 21.03 -4.80
N TYR A 199 -3.71 19.85 -4.28
CA TYR A 199 -3.91 18.63 -5.07
C TYR A 199 -5.02 18.80 -6.13
N GLY A 200 -5.74 19.93 -6.16
CA GLY A 200 -6.76 20.22 -7.17
C GLY A 200 -6.26 20.46 -8.59
N GLY A 201 -4.97 20.83 -8.78
CA GLY A 201 -4.46 21.30 -10.08
C GLY A 201 -3.67 20.29 -10.95
N LEU A 202 -3.44 19.06 -10.48
CA LEU A 202 -2.65 18.05 -11.19
C LEU A 202 -3.52 17.16 -12.10
N PRO A 203 -3.07 16.77 -13.31
CA PRO A 203 -3.79 15.82 -14.14
C PRO A 203 -4.01 14.51 -13.37
N GLN A 204 -5.19 13.94 -13.51
CA GLN A 204 -5.69 12.84 -12.67
C GLN A 204 -4.74 11.63 -12.59
N ASN A 205 -4.03 11.34 -13.67
CA ASN A 205 -3.04 10.28 -13.75
C ASN A 205 -1.87 10.48 -12.76
N SER A 206 -1.39 11.72 -12.64
CA SER A 206 -0.26 12.06 -11.75
C SER A 206 -0.62 12.05 -10.26
N ARG A 207 -1.91 12.23 -9.92
CA ARG A 207 -2.39 12.09 -8.54
C ARG A 207 -2.44 10.63 -8.11
N CYS A 208 -2.89 9.75 -9.00
CA CYS A 208 -2.99 8.33 -8.70
C CYS A 208 -1.62 7.68 -8.52
N LEU A 209 -0.70 7.94 -9.47
CA LEU A 209 0.69 7.48 -9.34
C LEU A 209 1.36 8.01 -8.05
N LYS A 210 1.16 9.28 -7.68
CA LYS A 210 1.74 9.82 -6.43
C LYS A 210 1.14 9.17 -5.18
N ALA A 211 -0.13 8.79 -5.20
CA ALA A 211 -0.76 8.05 -4.11
C ALA A 211 -0.21 6.61 -4.03
N GLU A 212 0.01 5.98 -5.17
CA GLU A 212 0.65 4.66 -5.28
C GLU A 212 2.08 4.67 -4.74
N PHE A 213 2.92 5.62 -5.15
CA PHE A 213 4.28 5.79 -4.61
C PHE A 213 4.30 6.10 -3.11
N ALA A 214 3.38 6.93 -2.61
CA ALA A 214 3.34 7.27 -1.18
C ALA A 214 3.00 6.07 -0.29
N VAL A 215 2.20 5.12 -0.80
CA VAL A 215 1.88 3.86 -0.10
C VAL A 215 3.05 2.88 -0.14
N LEU A 216 3.80 2.82 -1.24
CA LEU A 216 4.96 1.93 -1.36
C LEU A 216 6.17 2.38 -0.51
N GLN A 217 6.20 3.65 -0.09
CA GLN A 217 7.29 4.23 0.70
C GLN A 217 6.99 4.33 2.22
N SER A 218 5.81 3.88 2.68
CA SER A 218 5.42 3.85 4.10
C SER A 218 5.62 2.48 4.72
#